data_AF-A0A353EGP7-F1
#
_entry.id   AF-A0A353EGP7-F1
#
_cell.length_a   1.000
_cell.length_b   1.000
_cell.length_c   1.000
_cell.angle_alpha   90.00
_cell.angle_beta   90.00
_cell.angle_gamma   90.00
#
_symmetry.space_group_name_H-M   'P 1'
#
loop_
_entity.id
_entity.type
_entity.pdbx_description
1 polymer ?
#
loop_
_entity_poly.entity_id
_entity_poly.type
_entity_poly.pdbx_seq_one_letter_code
_entity_poly.pdbx_strand_id
1 'polypeptide(L)'
;DIDADGFFILNEVRKYAPAITSFMMDRAVLELYQSPMVMENHTLALKELTLLTEQEYELYKSLNTGLFSGNRLEQEKIPLQYVQTQLRQWICETQ
;
A
#
# COMPACT_ATOMS: atom_id res chain seq x y z
N ASP A 1 -4.36 -3.51 -3.78
CA ASP A 1 -3.04 -4.15 -3.61
C ASP A 1 -2.00 -3.14 -3.22
N ILE A 2 -0.91 -3.59 -2.58
CA ILE A 2 0.24 -2.76 -2.24
C ILE A 2 1.31 -3.02 -3.29
N ASP A 3 1.23 -2.26 -4.37
CA ASP A 3 2.12 -2.29 -5.54
C ASP A 3 2.13 -0.91 -6.22
N ALA A 4 2.87 -0.78 -7.32
CA ALA A 4 2.97 0.47 -8.08
C ALA A 4 1.62 0.94 -8.63
N ASP A 5 0.76 0.02 -9.08
CA ASP A 5 -0.55 0.33 -9.64
C ASP A 5 -1.55 0.78 -8.56
N GLY A 6 -1.52 0.16 -7.38
CA GLY A 6 -2.31 0.53 -6.21
C GLY A 6 -2.00 1.96 -5.75
N PHE A 7 -0.72 2.34 -5.72
CA PHE A 7 -0.33 3.72 -5.42
C PHE A 7 -0.72 4.70 -6.53
N PHE A 8 -0.63 4.29 -7.80
CA PHE A 8 -1.13 5.09 -8.91
C PHE A 8 -2.64 5.35 -8.78
N ILE A 9 -3.44 4.30 -8.51
CA ILE A 9 -4.88 4.42 -8.29
C ILE A 9 -5.18 5.35 -7.11
N LEU A 10 -4.48 5.20 -5.98
CA LEU A 10 -4.67 6.08 -4.82
C LEU A 10 -4.42 7.55 -5.17
N ASN A 11 -3.32 7.83 -5.90
CA ASN A 11 -2.99 9.16 -6.39
C ASN A 11 -4.10 9.71 -7.30
N GLU A 12 -4.61 8.90 -8.24
CA GLU A 12 -5.70 9.31 -9.14
C GLU A 12 -7.01 9.59 -8.39
N VAL A 13 -7.40 8.73 -7.44
CA VAL A 13 -8.62 8.93 -6.66
C VAL A 13 -8.54 10.22 -5.84
N ARG A 14 -7.38 10.56 -5.29
CA ARG A 14 -7.18 11.80 -4.52
C ARG A 14 -7.35 13.08 -5.34
N LYS A 15 -7.29 13.03 -6.67
CA LYS A 15 -7.66 14.17 -7.53
C LYS A 15 -9.15 14.52 -7.39
N TYR A 16 -9.99 13.53 -7.11
CA TYR A 16 -11.44 13.66 -7.01
C TYR A 16 -11.96 13.63 -5.56
N ALA A 17 -11.25 12.92 -4.67
CA ALA A 17 -11.58 12.81 -3.26
C ALA A 17 -10.32 13.03 -2.40
N PRO A 18 -9.90 14.30 -2.18
CA PRO A 18 -8.63 14.60 -1.51
C PRO A 18 -8.53 14.08 -0.07
N ALA A 19 -9.67 13.88 0.60
CA ALA A 19 -9.75 13.40 1.98
C ALA A 19 -9.66 11.86 2.11
N ILE A 20 -9.56 11.11 0.99
CA ILE A 20 -9.46 9.65 1.07
C ILE A 20 -8.13 9.23 1.70
N THR A 21 -8.22 8.38 2.70
CA THR A 21 -7.07 7.73 3.33
C THR A 21 -6.92 6.32 2.79
N SER A 22 -5.68 5.90 2.58
CA SER A 22 -5.40 4.49 2.32
C SER A 22 -5.54 3.72 3.65
N PHE A 23 -5.92 2.45 3.56
CA PHE A 23 -6.08 1.59 4.73
C PHE A 23 -5.19 0.36 4.53
N MET A 24 -4.31 0.10 5.51
CA MET A 24 -3.34 -1.00 5.47
C MET A 24 -2.33 -0.93 4.31
N MET A 25 -2.12 0.24 3.70
CA MET A 25 -1.10 0.46 2.68
C MET A 25 0.16 1.08 3.30
N ASP A 26 0.72 0.40 4.29
CA ASP A 26 1.86 0.87 5.06
C ASP A 26 2.99 -0.15 5.14
N ARG A 27 4.15 0.32 5.60
CA ARG A 27 5.37 -0.48 5.71
C ARG A 27 5.21 -1.67 6.66
N ALA A 28 4.47 -1.50 7.76
CA ALA A 28 4.31 -2.57 8.74
C ALA A 28 3.55 -3.77 8.14
N VAL A 29 2.56 -3.51 7.29
CA VAL A 29 1.85 -4.56 6.55
C VAL A 29 2.78 -5.31 5.61
N LEU A 30 3.61 -4.62 4.83
CA LEU A 30 4.58 -5.29 3.95
C LEU A 30 5.59 -6.11 4.74
N GLU A 31 6.15 -5.57 5.82
CA GLU A 31 7.12 -6.26 6.66
C GLU A 31 6.54 -7.52 7.30
N LEU A 32 5.27 -7.49 7.71
CA LEU A 32 4.57 -8.63 8.29
C LEU A 32 4.22 -9.70 7.27
N TYR A 33 3.91 -9.31 6.03
CA TYR A 33 3.43 -10.20 4.97
C TYR A 33 4.38 -10.28 3.78
N GLN A 34 5.69 -10.30 4.03
CA GLN A 34 6.70 -10.50 2.99
C GLN A 34 6.60 -11.88 2.31
N SER A 35 6.40 -12.95 3.09
CA SER A 35 6.39 -14.32 2.52
C SER A 35 5.42 -14.52 1.34
N PRO A 36 4.20 -13.98 1.34
CA PRO A 36 3.29 -14.08 0.19
C PRO A 36 3.47 -13.00 -0.89
N MET A 37 4.43 -12.08 -0.76
CA MET A 37 4.69 -11.10 -1.81
C MET A 37 5.18 -11.76 -3.09
N VAL A 38 4.83 -11.17 -4.23
CA VAL A 38 5.21 -11.65 -5.55
C VAL A 38 5.97 -10.56 -6.32
N MET A 39 6.74 -11.00 -7.31
CA MET A 39 7.36 -10.10 -8.29
C MET A 39 6.39 -9.87 -9.44
N GLU A 40 5.95 -8.64 -9.59
CA GLU A 40 5.22 -8.12 -10.73
C GLU A 40 6.21 -7.54 -11.74
N ASN A 41 6.24 -8.14 -12.94
CA ASN A 41 7.20 -7.82 -14.00
C ASN A 41 6.83 -6.56 -14.80
N HIS A 42 5.78 -5.84 -14.42
CA HIS A 42 5.40 -4.61 -15.08
C HIS A 42 6.22 -3.47 -14.49
N THR A 43 7.34 -3.15 -15.14
CA THR A 43 8.10 -1.94 -14.83
C THR A 43 7.29 -0.74 -15.29
N LEU A 44 6.38 -0.26 -14.46
CA LEU A 44 5.96 1.12 -14.57
C LEU A 44 7.19 1.96 -14.26
N ALA A 45 7.66 2.73 -15.24
CA ALA A 45 8.60 3.81 -14.96
C ALA A 45 8.03 4.60 -13.78
N LEU A 46 8.84 4.83 -12.74
CA LEU A 46 8.40 5.53 -11.54
C LEU A 46 7.70 6.82 -11.96
N LYS A 47 6.37 6.82 -11.89
CA LYS A 47 5.58 8.03 -12.15
C LYS A 47 5.76 8.95 -10.95
N GLU A 48 5.81 10.25 -11.20
CA GLU A 48 5.67 11.21 -10.11
C GLU A 48 4.23 11.20 -9.62
N LEU A 49 4.04 10.68 -8.41
CA LEU A 49 2.75 10.58 -7.72
C LEU A 49 2.69 11.68 -6.65
N THR A 50 2.24 12.87 -7.05
CA THR A 50 2.31 14.09 -6.23
C THR A 50 1.25 14.20 -5.13
N LEU A 51 0.27 13.29 -5.12
CA LEU A 51 -0.83 13.28 -4.15
C LEU A 51 -0.71 12.15 -3.12
N LEU A 52 0.44 11.47 -3.07
CA LEU A 52 0.77 10.54 -1.98
C LEU A 52 1.28 11.32 -0.76
N THR A 53 1.07 10.77 0.43
CA THR A 53 1.78 11.24 1.62
C THR A 53 3.26 10.90 1.52
N GLU A 54 4.10 11.52 2.35
CA GLU A 54 5.52 11.19 2.41
C GLU A 54 5.75 9.70 2.71
N GLN A 55 4.99 9.12 3.66
CA GLN A 55 5.13 7.71 4.01
C GLN A 55 4.72 6.78 2.86
N GLU A 56 3.64 7.10 2.16
CA GLU A 56 3.17 6.33 1.00
C GLU A 56 4.16 6.44 -0.17
N TYR A 57 4.72 7.62 -0.42
CA TYR A 57 5.71 7.82 -1.47
C TYR A 57 7.02 7.08 -1.18
N GLU A 58 7.50 7.10 0.07
CA GLU A 58 8.65 6.31 0.48
C GLU A 58 8.39 4.80 0.32
N LEU A 59 7.19 4.34 0.70
CA LEU A 59 6.80 2.95 0.54
C LEU A 59 6.77 2.54 -0.95
N TYR A 60 6.12 3.35 -1.78
CA TYR A 60 6.07 3.19 -3.24
C TYR A 60 7.47 3.07 -3.87
N LYS A 61 8.41 3.95 -3.49
CA LYS A 61 9.81 3.86 -3.96
C LYS A 61 10.46 2.56 -3.50
N SER A 62 10.28 2.19 -2.23
CA SER A 62 10.94 1.02 -1.64
C SER A 62 10.48 -0.32 -2.22
N LEU A 63 9.28 -0.40 -2.79
CA LEU A 63 8.80 -1.60 -3.50
C LEU A 63 9.70 -1.98 -4.70
N ASN A 64 10.37 -1.00 -5.32
CA ASN A 64 11.23 -1.21 -6.49
C ASN A 64 12.73 -1.31 -6.16
N THR A 65 13.13 -1.22 -4.89
CA THR A 65 14.55 -1.26 -4.49
C THR A 65 15.06 -2.67 -4.16
N GLY A 66 14.18 -3.68 -4.17
CA GLY A 66 14.51 -5.03 -3.70
C GLY A 66 14.62 -5.15 -2.17
N LEU A 67 14.09 -4.18 -1.43
CA LEU A 67 14.07 -4.20 0.03
C LEU A 67 13.15 -5.29 0.61
N PHE A 68 12.11 -5.66 -0.15
CA PHE A 68 11.17 -6.71 0.21
C PHE A 68 11.35 -7.93 -0.69
N SER A 69 10.80 -9.07 -0.27
CA SER A 69 10.78 -10.33 -1.05
C SER A 69 10.03 -10.24 -2.39
N GLY A 70 9.20 -9.21 -2.57
CA GLY A 70 8.50 -8.90 -3.82
C GLY A 70 8.24 -7.41 -3.95
N ASN A 71 7.65 -6.99 -5.06
CA ASN A 71 7.21 -5.60 -5.28
C ASN A 71 5.68 -5.44 -5.25
N ARG A 72 4.95 -6.55 -5.02
CA ARG A 72 3.50 -6.57 -4.89
C ARG A 72 3.03 -7.45 -3.74
N LEU A 73 2.17 -6.91 -2.89
CA LEU A 73 1.35 -7.67 -1.96
C LEU A 73 -0.13 -7.55 -2.36
N GLU A 74 -0.71 -8.66 -2.81
CA GLU A 74 -2.15 -8.74 -3.08
C GLU A 74 -2.92 -8.67 -1.75
N GLN A 75 -3.96 -7.83 -1.67
CA GLN A 75 -4.72 -7.66 -0.42
C GLN A 75 -5.36 -8.96 0.05
N GLU A 76 -5.72 -9.86 -0.87
CA GLU A 76 -6.27 -11.19 -0.58
C GLU A 76 -5.31 -12.10 0.21
N LYS A 77 -4.01 -11.80 0.23
CA LYS A 77 -3.01 -12.54 1.02
C LYS A 77 -2.97 -12.13 2.47
N ILE A 78 -3.60 -11.01 2.83
CA ILE A 78 -3.66 -10.55 4.21
C ILE A 78 -4.76 -11.31 4.94
N PRO A 79 -4.47 -11.99 6.06
CA PRO A 79 -5.48 -12.73 6.81
C PRO A 79 -6.63 -11.84 7.28
N LEU A 80 -7.86 -12.33 7.14
CA LEU A 80 -9.07 -11.61 7.56
C LEU A 80 -9.01 -11.17 9.03
N GLN A 81 -8.40 -11.96 9.91
CA GLN A 81 -8.24 -11.60 11.33
C GLN A 81 -7.41 -10.33 11.53
N TYR A 82 -6.38 -10.12 10.70
CA TYR A 82 -5.58 -8.90 10.74
C TYR A 82 -6.41 -7.71 10.26
N VAL A 83 -7.11 -7.85 9.13
CA VAL A 83 -8.02 -6.82 8.60
C VAL A 83 -9.04 -6.39 9.66
N GLN A 84 -9.69 -7.36 10.31
CA GLN A 84 -10.66 -7.09 11.38
C GLN A 84 -10.04 -6.36 12.57
N THR A 85 -8.79 -6.63 12.90
CA THR A 85 -8.08 -5.98 14.01
C THR A 85 -7.79 -4.52 13.66
N GLN A 86 -7.24 -4.27 12.47
CA GLN A 86 -6.99 -2.92 11.99
C GLN A 86 -8.29 -2.11 11.88
N LEU A 87 -9.39 -2.72 11.42
CA LEU A 87 -10.69 -2.03 11.30
C LEU A 87 -11.25 -1.64 12.66
N ARG A 88 -11.17 -2.53 13.66
CA ARG A 88 -11.60 -2.21 15.04
C ARG A 88 -10.79 -1.05 15.60
N GLN A 89 -9.47 -1.07 15.42
CA GLN A 89 -8.60 0.01 15.88
C GLN A 89 -8.96 1.34 15.21
N TRP A 90 -9.11 1.34 13.88
CA TRP A 90 -9.45 2.53 13.13
C TRP A 90 -10.78 3.16 13.55
N ILE A 91 -11.82 2.35 13.77
CA ILE A 91 -13.13 2.82 14.25
C ILE A 91 -13.02 3.42 15.67
N CYS A 92 -12.23 2.82 16.56
CA CYS A 92 -12.06 3.34 17.92
C CYS A 92 -11.24 4.63 17.97
N GLU A 93 -10.27 4.83 17.06
CA GLU A 93 -9.44 6.04 16.98
C GLU A 93 -10.16 7.21 16.29
N THR A 94 -11.22 6.95 15.54
CA THR A 94 -11.99 7.96 14.80
C THR A 94 -13.30 8.38 15.50
N GLN A 95 -13.58 7.83 16.69
CA GLN A 95 -14.66 8.27 17.59
C GLN A 95 -14.15 9.30 18.60
#